data_AF-A0AAW9RU98-F1
#
_entry.id   AF-A0AAW9RU98-F1
#
_cell.length_a   1.000
_cell.length_b   1.000
_cell.length_c   1.000
_cell.angle_alpha   90.00
_cell.angle_beta   90.00
_cell.angle_gamma   90.00
#
_symmetry.space_group_name_H-M   'P 1'
#
loop_
_entity.id
_entity.type
_entity.pdbx_description
1 polymer ?
#
loop_
_entity_poly.entity_id
_entity_poly.type
_entity_poly.pdbx_seq_one_letter_code
_entity_poly.pdbx_strand_id
1 'polypeptide(L)'
;MPVSQSHIFDKITTFFGRVKRSFERIGWPVFSERGLPIAMHQQIQDLTPKQRQSFYFLYTQAVNTHRKRRNIAIVLSAWAFFAGWFWVGVGLLVYLWYLKNRTIPETSQRIFQLATMSAAKPGSRFTPSSNNPYTRYGFTVREPKEMDFSYDPANLSVENLETGYLVDYDLKTWQVAQHEQYDWNETASEKVVTLVHETETLILHLCKEYNFTVIQRMDPLSIHAIQNGLEQKLLKGIMPDNILTVKDRLFYRDTRMEGWYFNLSKNKKAQKVTLWEYFDESRKQHLRIEVRGKNVKAWTGVQLSVYEFDEVLPNKTK
;
A
#
# COMPACT_ATOMS: atom_id res chain seq x y z
N MET A 1 19.94 57.85 16.05
CA MET A 1 21.21 57.12 15.86
C MET A 1 21.08 56.23 14.63
N PRO A 2 21.91 56.41 13.58
CA PRO A 2 21.83 55.58 12.38
C PRO A 2 22.31 54.16 12.70
N VAL A 3 21.45 53.17 12.51
CA VAL A 3 21.85 51.76 12.61
C VAL A 3 22.76 51.46 11.43
N SER A 4 24.02 51.13 11.71
CA SER A 4 25.00 50.75 10.69
C SER A 4 24.46 49.61 9.83
N GLN A 5 24.50 49.78 8.49
CA GLN A 5 24.06 48.75 7.54
C GLN A 5 24.79 47.41 7.73
N SER A 6 26.01 47.42 8.27
CA SER A 6 26.75 46.19 8.60
C SER A 6 26.03 45.32 9.64
N HIS A 7 25.35 45.94 10.60
CA HIS A 7 24.67 45.25 11.68
C HIS A 7 23.36 44.57 11.22
N ILE A 8 22.77 45.05 10.12
CA ILE A 8 21.60 44.44 9.49
C ILE A 8 22.03 43.19 8.70
N PHE A 9 23.13 43.28 7.96
CA PHE A 9 23.67 42.15 7.18
C PHE A 9 24.04 40.95 8.06
N ASP A 10 24.70 41.19 9.21
CA ASP A 10 25.09 40.11 10.13
C ASP A 10 23.89 39.38 10.76
N LYS A 11 22.81 40.11 11.06
CA LYS A 11 21.58 39.50 11.59
C LYS A 11 20.90 38.62 10.54
N ILE A 12 20.95 39.03 9.28
CA ILE A 12 20.38 38.28 8.15
C ILE A 12 21.16 36.98 7.92
N THR A 13 22.49 37.05 7.82
CA THR A 13 23.34 35.85 7.61
C THR A 13 23.19 34.84 8.74
N THR A 14 23.14 35.34 9.99
CA THR A 14 22.95 34.50 11.18
C THR A 14 21.57 33.83 11.19
N PHE A 15 20.51 34.54 10.79
CA PHE A 15 19.15 33.99 10.69
C PHE A 15 19.09 32.87 9.64
N PHE A 16 19.61 33.09 8.44
CA PHE A 16 19.65 32.05 7.40
C PHE A 16 20.48 30.83 7.83
N GLY A 17 21.58 31.03 8.56
CA GLY A 17 22.39 29.94 9.12
C GLY A 17 21.68 29.12 10.21
N ARG A 18 20.76 29.72 10.98
CA ARG A 18 19.91 28.99 11.94
C ARG A 18 18.77 28.26 11.25
N VAL A 19 18.11 28.90 10.29
CA VAL A 19 17.05 28.29 9.49
C VAL A 19 17.57 27.06 8.75
N LYS A 20 18.75 27.15 8.11
CA LYS A 20 19.41 26.00 7.45
C LYS A 20 19.64 24.83 8.42
N ARG A 21 20.19 25.09 9.60
CA ARG A 21 20.44 24.06 10.63
C ARG A 21 19.17 23.45 11.21
N SER A 22 18.12 24.25 11.40
CA SER A 22 16.81 23.74 11.83
C SER A 22 16.17 22.87 10.76
N PHE A 23 16.31 23.24 9.48
CA PHE A 23 15.92 22.37 8.38
C PHE A 23 16.69 21.05 8.42
N GLU A 24 18.01 21.07 8.58
CA GLU A 24 18.82 19.83 8.67
C GLU A 24 18.38 18.89 9.82
N ARG A 25 17.83 19.42 10.93
CA ARG A 25 17.33 18.62 12.06
C ARG A 25 15.92 18.03 11.89
N ILE A 26 15.08 18.58 11.03
CA ILE A 26 13.65 18.17 10.89
C ILE A 26 13.51 16.83 10.13
N GLY A 27 14.59 16.07 9.92
CA GLY A 27 14.51 14.75 9.29
C GLY A 27 14.05 14.87 7.84
N TRP A 28 14.89 15.49 6.99
CA TRP A 28 14.68 15.41 5.55
C TRP A 28 14.74 13.94 5.14
N PRO A 29 13.88 13.48 4.20
CA PRO A 29 14.11 12.19 3.57
C PRO A 29 15.52 12.17 2.99
N VAL A 30 16.30 11.16 3.39
CA VAL A 30 17.66 10.95 2.90
C VAL A 30 17.54 10.49 1.45
N PHE A 31 17.80 11.41 0.53
CA PHE A 31 17.94 11.09 -0.88
C PHE A 31 19.38 10.61 -1.13
N SER A 32 19.56 9.63 -2.02
CA SER A 32 20.90 9.27 -2.50
C SER A 32 21.57 10.46 -3.20
N GLU A 33 22.87 10.37 -3.51
CA GLU A 33 23.60 11.38 -4.30
C GLU A 33 22.90 11.74 -5.63
N ARG A 34 22.01 10.87 -6.13
CA ARG A 34 21.22 11.08 -7.35
C ARG A 34 19.79 11.61 -7.11
N GLY A 35 19.43 11.96 -5.88
CA GLY A 35 18.12 12.54 -5.54
C GLY A 35 16.98 11.51 -5.42
N LEU A 36 17.27 10.21 -5.55
CA LEU A 36 16.27 9.14 -5.49
C LEU A 36 15.98 8.73 -4.04
N PRO A 37 14.71 8.45 -3.70
CA PRO A 37 14.37 7.75 -2.47
C PRO A 37 15.13 6.41 -2.39
N ILE A 38 15.68 6.06 -1.24
CA ILE A 38 16.45 4.82 -1.05
C ILE A 38 15.63 3.58 -1.46
N ALA A 39 14.34 3.56 -1.15
CA ALA A 39 13.42 2.48 -1.52
C ALA A 39 13.28 2.26 -3.05
N MET A 40 13.50 3.30 -3.86
CA MET A 40 13.47 3.15 -5.33
C MET A 40 14.73 2.50 -5.87
N HIS A 41 15.84 2.50 -5.13
CA HIS A 41 17.09 1.98 -5.65
C HIS A 41 17.02 0.47 -5.92
N GLN A 42 16.33 -0.27 -5.05
CA GLN A 42 16.08 -1.71 -5.22
C GLN A 42 15.16 -1.96 -6.43
N GLN A 43 14.03 -1.26 -6.53
CA GLN A 43 13.07 -1.41 -7.65
C GLN A 43 13.68 -1.11 -9.03
N ILE A 44 14.66 -0.20 -9.11
CA ILE A 44 15.36 0.14 -10.37
C ILE A 44 16.36 -0.95 -10.78
N GLN A 45 16.87 -1.74 -9.83
CA GLN A 45 17.80 -2.84 -10.12
C GLN A 45 17.09 -3.99 -10.85
N ASP A 46 15.81 -4.20 -10.56
CA ASP A 46 14.97 -5.23 -11.21
C ASP A 46 14.59 -4.87 -12.66
N LEU A 47 14.82 -3.61 -13.09
CA LEU A 47 14.56 -3.18 -14.47
C LEU A 47 15.67 -3.64 -15.42
N THR A 48 15.28 -3.98 -16.65
CA THR A 48 16.22 -4.24 -17.75
C THR A 48 17.08 -3.00 -18.04
N PRO A 49 18.29 -3.15 -18.62
CA PRO A 49 19.18 -2.02 -18.89
C PRO A 49 18.54 -0.88 -19.69
N LYS A 50 17.70 -1.22 -20.69
CA LYS A 50 16.96 -0.24 -21.51
C LYS A 50 15.90 0.51 -20.70
N GLN A 51 15.10 -0.20 -19.89
CA GLN A 51 14.09 0.43 -19.03
C GLN A 51 14.73 1.34 -17.98
N ARG A 52 15.85 0.90 -17.41
CA ARG A 52 16.63 1.67 -16.45
C ARG A 52 17.11 2.99 -17.07
N GLN A 53 17.59 2.97 -18.31
CA GLN A 53 18.02 4.17 -19.02
C GLN A 53 16.85 5.14 -19.28
N SER A 54 15.71 4.63 -19.76
CA SER A 54 14.49 5.43 -19.96
C SER A 54 13.98 6.05 -18.65
N PHE A 55 14.01 5.28 -17.56
CA PHE A 55 13.67 5.76 -16.23
C PHE A 55 14.57 6.91 -15.81
N TYR A 56 15.90 6.75 -15.89
CA TYR A 56 16.84 7.81 -15.52
C TYR A 56 16.67 9.07 -16.37
N PHE A 57 16.39 8.92 -17.67
CA PHE A 57 16.12 10.06 -18.55
C PHE A 57 14.86 10.85 -18.12
N LEU A 58 13.73 10.17 -17.95
CA LEU A 58 12.48 10.81 -17.52
C LEU A 58 12.59 11.40 -16.11
N TYR A 59 13.27 10.67 -15.21
CA TYR A 59 13.50 11.09 -13.85
C TYR A 59 14.35 12.37 -13.78
N THR A 60 15.47 12.43 -14.52
CA THR A 60 16.32 13.63 -14.57
C THR A 60 15.59 14.83 -15.16
N GLN A 61 14.75 14.63 -16.18
CA GLN A 61 13.90 15.69 -16.75
C GLN A 61 12.89 16.22 -15.73
N ALA A 62 12.23 15.34 -14.98
CA ALA A 62 11.30 15.72 -13.92
C ALA A 62 11.99 16.46 -12.78
N VAL A 63 13.13 15.93 -12.28
CA VAL A 63 13.93 16.57 -11.22
C VAL A 63 14.41 17.95 -11.65
N ASN A 64 14.89 18.12 -12.89
CA ASN A 64 15.30 19.42 -13.41
C ASN A 64 14.14 20.42 -13.48
N THR A 65 12.95 19.96 -13.85
CA THR A 65 11.73 20.79 -13.85
C THR A 65 11.36 21.23 -12.44
N HIS A 66 11.40 20.32 -11.45
CA HIS A 66 11.19 20.64 -10.05
C HIS A 66 12.26 21.59 -9.50
N ARG A 67 13.54 21.40 -9.87
CA ARG A 67 14.65 22.28 -9.47
C ARG A 67 14.45 23.70 -9.99
N LYS A 68 14.05 23.87 -11.25
CA LYS A 68 13.72 25.18 -11.85
C LYS A 68 12.57 25.85 -11.09
N ARG A 69 11.46 25.14 -10.85
CA ARG A 69 10.30 25.67 -10.11
C ARG A 69 10.67 26.09 -8.69
N ARG A 70 11.48 25.29 -7.99
CA ARG A 70 11.99 25.62 -6.65
C ARG A 70 12.84 26.88 -6.67
N ASN A 71 13.78 27.00 -7.61
CA ASN A 71 14.64 28.17 -7.70
C ASN A 71 13.83 29.44 -8.01
N ILE A 72 12.85 29.38 -8.93
CA ILE A 72 11.94 30.50 -9.21
C ILE A 72 11.19 30.90 -7.94
N ALA A 73 10.65 29.94 -7.22
CA ALA A 73 9.86 30.23 -6.04
C ALA A 73 10.70 30.77 -4.86
N ILE A 74 11.96 30.33 -4.71
CA ILE A 74 12.91 30.94 -3.77
C ILE A 74 13.17 32.41 -4.13
N VAL A 75 13.37 32.72 -5.41
CA VAL A 75 13.58 34.09 -5.88
C VAL A 75 12.35 34.95 -5.62
N LEU A 76 11.14 34.43 -5.90
CA LEU A 76 9.88 35.13 -5.61
C LEU A 76 9.65 35.34 -4.11
N SER A 77 9.97 34.36 -3.27
CA SER A 77 9.92 34.51 -1.80
C SER A 77 10.88 35.58 -1.31
N ALA A 78 12.11 35.61 -1.84
CA ALA A 78 13.09 36.63 -1.49
C ALA A 78 12.62 38.03 -1.92
N TRP A 79 12.08 38.15 -3.14
CA TRP A 79 11.53 39.41 -3.63
C TRP A 79 10.34 39.90 -2.79
N ALA A 80 9.40 39.02 -2.46
CA ALA A 80 8.26 39.34 -1.59
C ALA A 80 8.71 39.78 -0.18
N PHE A 81 9.77 39.17 0.35
CA PHE A 81 10.36 39.57 1.63
C PHE A 81 10.92 40.99 1.56
N PHE A 82 11.68 41.35 0.52
CA PHE A 82 12.23 42.69 0.34
C PHE A 82 11.16 43.75 0.03
N ALA A 83 10.04 43.37 -0.57
CA ALA A 83 8.89 44.23 -0.82
C ALA A 83 8.00 44.47 0.42
N GLY A 84 8.36 43.92 1.59
CA GLY A 84 7.60 44.08 2.84
C GLY A 84 6.43 43.09 3.01
N TRP A 85 6.30 42.10 2.13
CA TRP A 85 5.27 41.06 2.20
C TRP A 85 5.78 39.79 2.89
N PHE A 86 6.25 39.94 4.13
CA PHE A 86 6.87 38.88 4.92
C PHE A 86 6.02 37.59 5.00
N TRP A 87 4.72 37.73 5.29
CA TRP A 87 3.80 36.59 5.43
C TRP A 87 3.55 35.82 4.13
N VAL A 88 3.59 36.51 2.98
CA VAL A 88 3.49 35.87 1.66
C VAL A 88 4.75 35.05 1.37
N GLY A 89 5.92 35.57 1.74
CA GLY A 89 7.19 34.85 1.62
C GLY A 89 7.24 33.54 2.44
N VAL A 90 6.76 33.59 3.69
CA VAL A 90 6.68 32.42 4.58
C VAL A 90 5.66 31.39 4.05
N GLY A 91 4.47 31.84 3.63
CA GLY A 91 3.45 30.96 3.04
C GLY A 91 3.93 30.23 1.79
N LEU A 92 4.68 30.93 0.92
CA LEU A 92 5.24 30.32 -0.30
C LEU A 92 6.28 29.23 0.03
N LEU A 93 7.12 29.45 1.04
CA LEU A 93 8.12 28.48 1.48
C LEU A 93 7.49 27.21 2.09
N VAL A 94 6.43 27.37 2.89
CA VAL A 94 5.66 26.24 3.44
C VAL A 94 4.95 25.47 2.33
N TYR A 95 4.35 26.17 1.36
CA TYR A 95 3.71 25.56 0.20
C TYR A 95 4.71 24.77 -0.67
N LEU A 96 5.93 25.30 -0.88
CA LEU A 96 6.99 24.59 -1.58
C LEU A 96 7.49 23.36 -0.83
N TRP A 97 7.58 23.44 0.51
CA TRP A 97 7.92 22.30 1.35
C TRP A 97 6.85 21.20 1.24
N TYR A 98 5.57 21.57 1.30
CA TYR A 98 4.44 20.67 1.11
C TYR A 98 4.45 20.00 -0.27
N LEU A 99 4.61 20.79 -1.35
CA LEU A 99 4.71 20.25 -2.70
C LEU A 99 5.90 19.30 -2.84
N LYS A 100 7.07 19.63 -2.30
CA LYS A 100 8.27 18.78 -2.40
C LYS A 100 8.08 17.42 -1.73
N ASN A 101 7.50 17.41 -0.52
CA ASN A 101 7.35 16.17 0.27
C ASN A 101 6.25 15.25 -0.29
N ARG A 102 5.26 15.79 -0.99
CA ARG A 102 4.16 14.99 -1.57
C ARG A 102 4.37 14.63 -3.04
N THR A 103 4.85 15.55 -3.86
CA THR A 103 4.86 15.36 -5.33
C THR A 103 6.04 14.55 -5.84
N ILE A 104 7.23 14.64 -5.23
CA ILE A 104 8.42 13.92 -5.74
C ILE A 104 8.26 12.39 -5.64
N PRO A 105 7.77 11.82 -4.52
CA PRO A 105 7.49 10.39 -4.42
C PRO A 105 6.47 9.93 -5.47
N GLU A 106 5.34 10.63 -5.60
CA GLU A 106 4.28 10.31 -6.56
C GLU A 106 4.77 10.40 -8.03
N THR A 107 5.59 11.41 -8.35
CA THR A 107 6.14 11.59 -9.70
C THR A 107 7.14 10.49 -10.03
N SER A 108 7.95 10.07 -9.07
CA SER A 108 8.89 8.96 -9.25
C SER A 108 8.16 7.64 -9.52
N GLN A 109 7.11 7.32 -8.76
CA GLN A 109 6.28 6.13 -8.98
C GLN A 109 5.56 6.14 -10.33
N ARG A 110 5.05 7.30 -10.77
CA ARG A 110 4.43 7.45 -12.11
C ARG A 110 5.45 7.23 -13.23
N ILE A 111 6.66 7.75 -13.10
CA ILE A 111 7.74 7.54 -14.09
C ILE A 111 8.15 6.07 -14.12
N PHE A 112 8.20 5.40 -12.98
CA PHE A 112 8.45 3.97 -12.89
C PHE A 112 7.36 3.16 -13.61
N GLN A 113 6.08 3.46 -13.37
CA GLN A 113 4.95 2.83 -14.07
C GLN A 113 4.99 3.07 -15.59
N LEU A 114 5.39 4.25 -16.05
CA LEU A 114 5.54 4.54 -17.48
C LEU A 114 6.73 3.79 -18.10
N ALA A 115 7.83 3.66 -17.36
CA ALA A 115 9.00 2.90 -17.80
C ALA A 115 8.72 1.40 -17.90
N THR A 116 7.88 0.85 -17.02
CA THR A 116 7.45 -0.55 -17.10
C THR A 116 6.43 -0.79 -18.21
N MET A 117 5.47 0.13 -18.42
CA MET A 117 4.44 0.02 -19.47
C MET A 117 4.99 0.18 -20.90
N SER A 118 5.95 1.08 -21.11
CA SER A 118 6.55 1.31 -22.44
C SER A 118 7.35 0.12 -22.97
N ALA A 119 7.72 -0.84 -22.12
CA ALA A 119 8.40 -2.08 -22.52
C ALA A 119 7.44 -3.18 -22.98
N ALA A 120 6.13 -3.04 -22.79
CA ALA A 120 5.13 -4.07 -23.12
C ALA A 120 4.82 -4.19 -24.63
N LYS A 121 5.38 -3.32 -25.49
CA LYS A 121 5.26 -3.44 -26.95
C LYS A 121 6.60 -3.22 -27.65
N PRO A 122 7.22 -4.27 -28.23
CA PRO A 122 8.39 -4.12 -29.08
C PRO A 122 8.00 -3.35 -30.36
N GLY A 123 8.62 -2.20 -30.62
CA GLY A 123 8.59 -1.55 -31.93
C GLY A 123 7.96 -0.16 -32.05
N SER A 124 7.29 0.38 -31.01
CA SER A 124 6.72 1.73 -31.11
C SER A 124 7.73 2.82 -30.71
N ARG A 125 8.25 3.59 -31.69
CA ARG A 125 8.86 4.90 -31.42
C ARG A 125 7.80 5.82 -30.84
N PHE A 126 8.03 6.33 -29.64
CA PHE A 126 7.17 7.34 -29.03
C PHE A 126 7.38 8.69 -29.74
N THR A 127 6.48 9.07 -30.64
CA THR A 127 6.37 10.46 -31.11
C THR A 127 5.27 11.15 -30.27
N PRO A 128 5.56 12.28 -29.61
CA PRO A 128 4.55 13.01 -28.87
C PRO A 128 3.63 13.73 -29.88
N SER A 129 2.57 13.05 -30.30
CA SER A 129 1.50 13.66 -31.10
C SER A 129 0.60 14.49 -30.19
N SER A 130 0.27 15.71 -30.63
CA SER A 130 -0.46 16.74 -29.89
C SER A 130 -1.96 16.46 -29.69
N ASN A 131 -2.43 15.24 -29.97
CA ASN A 131 -3.82 14.87 -29.78
C ASN A 131 -3.96 14.06 -28.49
N ASN A 132 -4.55 14.72 -27.51
CA ASN A 132 -4.75 14.28 -26.14
C ASN A 132 -5.41 12.88 -26.07
N PRO A 133 -4.69 11.79 -25.73
CA PRO A 133 -5.21 10.43 -25.80
C PRO A 133 -6.03 10.01 -24.56
N TYR A 134 -6.48 10.96 -23.72
CA TYR A 134 -7.14 10.64 -22.45
C TYR A 134 -8.65 10.39 -22.54
N THR A 135 -9.26 10.48 -23.71
CA THR A 135 -10.64 10.03 -23.88
C THR A 135 -10.65 8.61 -24.42
N ARG A 136 -11.08 7.68 -23.54
CA ARG A 136 -11.51 6.29 -23.82
C ARG A 136 -10.45 5.19 -23.59
N TYR A 137 -9.85 5.15 -22.39
CA TYR A 137 -9.48 3.87 -21.80
C TYR A 137 -10.74 3.22 -21.27
N GLY A 138 -11.24 2.19 -21.96
CA GLY A 138 -12.24 1.29 -21.41
C GLY A 138 -11.71 0.70 -20.10
N PHE A 139 -12.58 0.50 -19.13
CA PHE A 139 -12.26 -0.24 -17.90
C PHE A 139 -11.69 -1.60 -18.31
N THR A 140 -10.36 -1.76 -18.22
CA THR A 140 -9.76 -3.08 -18.31
C THR A 140 -10.28 -3.88 -17.13
N VAL A 141 -11.02 -4.95 -17.42
CA VAL A 141 -11.45 -5.91 -16.41
C VAL A 141 -10.17 -6.43 -15.76
N ARG A 142 -10.03 -6.21 -14.45
CA ARG A 142 -8.86 -6.67 -13.70
C ARG A 142 -9.03 -8.15 -13.39
N GLU A 143 -8.04 -8.94 -13.73
CA GLU A 143 -7.97 -10.38 -13.44
C GLU A 143 -7.18 -10.63 -12.14
N PRO A 144 -7.49 -11.70 -11.40
CA PRO A 144 -6.72 -12.09 -10.21
C PRO A 144 -5.30 -12.50 -10.59
N LYS A 145 -4.32 -12.17 -9.76
CA LYS A 145 -2.93 -12.62 -9.91
C LYS A 145 -2.85 -14.15 -9.77
N GLU A 146 -1.94 -14.78 -10.52
CA GLU A 146 -1.62 -16.19 -10.26
C GLU A 146 -0.88 -16.31 -8.92
N MET A 147 -1.30 -17.28 -8.10
CA MET A 147 -0.68 -17.58 -6.82
C MET A 147 0.24 -18.78 -6.99
N ASP A 148 1.48 -18.67 -6.51
CA ASP A 148 2.48 -19.74 -6.55
C ASP A 148 2.24 -20.72 -5.41
N PHE A 149 1.17 -21.51 -5.48
CA PHE A 149 0.99 -22.68 -4.61
C PHE A 149 1.48 -23.91 -5.38
N SER A 150 2.50 -24.60 -4.84
CA SER A 150 3.01 -25.83 -5.45
C SER A 150 1.91 -26.89 -5.39
N TYR A 151 1.48 -27.40 -6.55
CA TYR A 151 0.46 -28.44 -6.64
C TYR A 151 1.14 -29.79 -6.91
N ASP A 152 1.13 -30.66 -5.91
CA ASP A 152 1.49 -32.06 -6.05
C ASP A 152 0.24 -32.94 -5.84
N PRO A 153 -0.28 -33.59 -6.89
CA PRO A 153 -1.44 -34.48 -6.76
C PRO A 153 -1.23 -35.62 -5.76
N ALA A 154 0.01 -36.03 -5.50
CA ALA A 154 0.33 -37.09 -4.56
C ALA A 154 0.47 -36.58 -3.11
N ASN A 155 0.59 -35.27 -2.92
CA ASN A 155 0.79 -34.64 -1.62
C ASN A 155 0.01 -33.33 -1.53
N LEU A 156 -1.32 -33.45 -1.43
CA LEU A 156 -2.21 -32.31 -1.27
C LEU A 156 -2.09 -31.73 0.13
N SER A 157 -1.94 -30.42 0.20
CA SER A 157 -1.88 -29.68 1.46
C SER A 157 -2.99 -28.64 1.55
N VAL A 158 -3.11 -27.99 2.70
CA VAL A 158 -4.07 -26.90 2.96
C VAL A 158 -3.92 -25.74 1.96
N GLU A 159 -2.70 -25.54 1.44
CA GLU A 159 -2.42 -24.55 0.40
C GLU A 159 -3.21 -24.81 -0.90
N ASN A 160 -3.47 -26.09 -1.19
CA ASN A 160 -4.09 -26.56 -2.42
C ASN A 160 -5.61 -26.63 -2.35
N LEU A 161 -6.24 -26.20 -1.25
CA LEU A 161 -7.69 -26.31 -1.08
C LEU A 161 -8.47 -25.56 -2.16
N GLU A 162 -9.32 -26.26 -2.90
CA GLU A 162 -10.23 -25.67 -3.87
C GLU A 162 -11.68 -25.93 -3.47
N THR A 163 -12.61 -25.21 -4.10
CA THR A 163 -14.04 -25.41 -3.84
C THR A 163 -14.44 -26.86 -4.08
N GLY A 164 -15.11 -27.45 -3.09
CA GLY A 164 -15.56 -28.83 -3.09
C GLY A 164 -14.64 -29.79 -2.34
N TYR A 165 -13.36 -29.47 -2.14
CA TYR A 165 -12.39 -30.36 -1.46
C TYR A 165 -12.84 -30.62 -0.01
N LEU A 166 -12.40 -31.75 0.54
CA LEU A 166 -12.59 -32.10 1.94
C LEU A 166 -11.26 -31.98 2.69
N VAL A 167 -11.31 -31.51 3.93
CA VAL A 167 -10.14 -31.40 4.80
C VAL A 167 -10.52 -31.77 6.22
N ASP A 168 -9.70 -32.59 6.86
CA ASP A 168 -9.86 -32.94 8.26
C ASP A 168 -9.16 -31.91 9.15
N TYR A 169 -9.90 -31.37 10.11
CA TYR A 169 -9.44 -30.39 11.09
C TYR A 169 -10.29 -30.48 12.36
N ASP A 170 -9.62 -30.53 13.52
CA ASP A 170 -10.27 -30.57 14.84
C ASP A 170 -11.27 -31.75 14.95
N LEU A 171 -10.83 -32.95 14.54
CA LEU A 171 -11.61 -34.21 14.54
C LEU A 171 -12.92 -34.15 13.70
N LYS A 172 -13.03 -33.18 12.78
CA LYS A 172 -14.17 -33.01 11.88
C LYS A 172 -13.69 -32.94 10.43
N THR A 173 -14.49 -33.50 9.52
CA THR A 173 -14.27 -33.37 8.07
C THR A 173 -15.04 -32.17 7.54
N TRP A 174 -14.31 -31.17 7.04
CA TRP A 174 -14.88 -29.95 6.52
C TRP A 174 -14.89 -29.94 5.00
N GLN A 175 -15.93 -29.37 4.40
CA GLN A 175 -15.98 -29.14 2.96
C GLN A 175 -15.66 -27.69 2.61
N VAL A 176 -14.81 -27.46 1.61
CA VAL A 176 -14.52 -26.11 1.09
C VAL A 176 -15.73 -25.60 0.30
N ALA A 177 -16.52 -24.70 0.90
CA ALA A 177 -17.70 -24.12 0.26
C ALA A 177 -17.38 -22.95 -0.66
N GLN A 178 -16.39 -22.12 -0.29
CA GLN A 178 -16.03 -20.92 -1.04
C GLN A 178 -14.53 -20.69 -1.06
N HIS A 179 -14.07 -20.13 -2.18
CA HIS A 179 -12.69 -19.74 -2.42
C HIS A 179 -12.67 -18.29 -2.92
N GLU A 180 -11.91 -17.47 -2.22
CA GLU A 180 -11.75 -16.04 -2.47
C GLU A 180 -10.26 -15.68 -2.49
N GLN A 181 -9.94 -14.58 -3.17
CA GLN A 181 -8.56 -14.10 -3.30
C GLN A 181 -8.48 -12.60 -3.10
N TYR A 182 -7.42 -12.18 -2.42
CA TYR A 182 -7.06 -10.79 -2.22
C TYR A 182 -5.72 -10.52 -2.88
N ASP A 183 -5.69 -9.56 -3.80
CA ASP A 183 -4.46 -9.07 -4.42
C ASP A 183 -4.11 -7.71 -3.84
N TRP A 184 -3.12 -7.69 -2.96
CA TRP A 184 -2.61 -6.47 -2.37
C TRP A 184 -1.70 -5.70 -3.35
N ASN A 185 -1.67 -4.37 -3.19
CA ASN A 185 -0.84 -3.51 -4.05
C ASN A 185 0.65 -3.59 -3.71
N GLU A 186 0.97 -3.74 -2.42
CA GLU A 186 2.33 -3.68 -1.89
C GLU A 186 2.89 -5.06 -1.49
N THR A 187 2.00 -6.05 -1.29
CA THR A 187 2.35 -7.38 -0.78
C THR A 187 1.87 -8.50 -1.71
N ALA A 188 2.19 -9.74 -1.35
CA ALA A 188 1.74 -10.95 -2.04
C ALA A 188 0.22 -11.09 -2.03
N SER A 189 -0.32 -12.00 -2.83
CA SER A 189 -1.74 -12.33 -2.80
C SER A 189 -2.05 -13.22 -1.59
N GLU A 190 -3.27 -13.10 -1.10
CA GLU A 190 -3.80 -13.88 0.01
C GLU A 190 -5.02 -14.67 -0.48
N LYS A 191 -5.09 -15.93 -0.06
CA LYS A 191 -6.17 -16.86 -0.37
C LYS A 191 -7.07 -17.00 0.86
N VAL A 192 -8.37 -16.93 0.66
CA VAL A 192 -9.36 -17.14 1.72
C VAL A 192 -10.28 -18.28 1.35
N VAL A 193 -10.41 -19.26 2.24
CA VAL A 193 -11.31 -20.39 2.06
C VAL A 193 -12.33 -20.42 3.19
N THR A 194 -13.59 -20.65 2.83
CA THR A 194 -14.66 -20.90 3.80
C THR A 194 -14.96 -22.39 3.80
N LEU A 195 -14.75 -23.00 4.95
CA LEU A 195 -15.03 -24.40 5.20
C LEU A 195 -16.37 -24.53 5.93
N VAL A 196 -17.13 -25.56 5.60
CA VAL A 196 -18.43 -25.86 6.20
C VAL A 196 -18.48 -27.30 6.67
N HIS A 197 -19.05 -27.52 7.85
CA HIS A 197 -19.34 -28.84 8.40
C HIS A 197 -20.72 -28.76 9.05
N GLU A 198 -21.72 -29.40 8.44
CA GLU A 198 -23.12 -29.32 8.87
C GLU A 198 -23.63 -27.87 8.98
N THR A 199 -23.74 -27.33 10.20
CA THR A 199 -24.16 -25.95 10.50
C THR A 199 -23.01 -25.02 10.86
N GLU A 200 -21.81 -25.55 11.06
CA GLU A 200 -20.64 -24.77 11.45
C GLU A 200 -19.89 -24.22 10.23
N THR A 201 -19.30 -23.04 10.40
CA THR A 201 -18.48 -22.40 9.37
C THR A 201 -17.14 -21.97 9.94
N LEU A 202 -16.07 -22.22 9.18
CA LEU A 202 -14.70 -21.89 9.53
C LEU A 202 -14.10 -21.10 8.37
N ILE A 203 -13.48 -19.96 8.66
CA ILE A 203 -12.85 -19.12 7.64
C ILE A 203 -11.35 -19.18 7.85
N LEU A 204 -10.62 -19.60 6.81
CA LEU A 204 -9.16 -19.66 6.82
C LEU A 204 -8.60 -18.64 5.85
N HIS A 205 -7.63 -17.86 6.32
CA HIS A 205 -6.82 -16.95 5.55
C HIS A 205 -5.43 -17.56 5.38
N LEU A 206 -4.99 -17.69 4.14
CA LEU A 206 -3.72 -18.29 3.76
C LEU A 206 -2.89 -17.24 3.04
N CYS A 207 -1.73 -16.92 3.60
CA CYS A 207 -0.78 -15.98 3.01
C CYS A 207 0.60 -16.65 2.90
N LYS A 208 1.31 -16.41 1.79
CA LYS A 208 2.71 -16.81 1.68
C LYS A 208 3.62 -15.71 2.21
N GLU A 209 4.34 -16.05 3.27
CA GLU A 209 5.43 -15.24 3.79
C GLU A 209 6.76 -15.93 3.48
N TYR A 210 7.46 -15.41 2.46
CA TYR A 210 8.68 -16.03 1.93
C TYR A 210 8.43 -17.48 1.48
N ASN A 211 8.94 -18.45 2.24
CA ASN A 211 8.84 -19.88 1.94
C ASN A 211 7.85 -20.62 2.86
N PHE A 212 7.14 -19.90 3.72
CA PHE A 212 6.19 -20.48 4.67
C PHE A 212 4.78 -19.97 4.39
N THR A 213 3.80 -20.85 4.53
CA THR A 213 2.40 -20.47 4.51
C THR A 213 1.94 -20.18 5.92
N VAL A 214 1.43 -18.97 6.12
CA VAL A 214 0.77 -18.55 7.34
C VAL A 214 -0.72 -18.80 7.18
N ILE A 215 -1.26 -19.61 8.08
CA ILE A 215 -2.70 -19.91 8.14
C ILE A 215 -3.29 -19.19 9.34
N GLN A 216 -4.39 -18.47 9.12
CA GLN A 216 -5.13 -17.77 10.15
C GLN A 216 -6.58 -18.23 10.14
N ARG A 217 -7.04 -18.74 11.28
CA ARG A 217 -8.46 -18.98 11.51
C ARG A 217 -9.12 -17.69 11.94
N MET A 218 -10.18 -17.32 11.23
CA MET A 218 -10.94 -16.09 11.43
C MET A 218 -12.35 -16.39 11.90
N ASP A 219 -12.72 -15.80 13.03
CA ASP A 219 -14.08 -15.79 13.54
C ASP A 219 -14.71 -14.41 13.26
N PRO A 220 -15.90 -14.36 12.63
CA PRO A 220 -16.59 -13.10 12.37
C PRO A 220 -16.82 -12.29 13.65
N LEU A 221 -16.49 -11.00 13.60
CA LEU A 221 -16.66 -10.07 14.71
C LEU A 221 -17.55 -8.91 14.28
N SER A 222 -18.55 -8.59 15.10
CA SER A 222 -19.38 -7.41 14.88
C SER A 222 -18.54 -6.14 15.04
N ILE A 223 -18.59 -5.24 14.05
CA ILE A 223 -17.89 -3.94 14.10
C ILE A 223 -18.33 -3.11 15.32
N HIS A 224 -19.59 -3.26 15.74
CA HIS A 224 -20.14 -2.57 16.91
C HIS A 224 -19.59 -3.12 18.24
N ALA A 225 -19.09 -4.35 18.26
CA ALA A 225 -18.45 -4.92 19.45
C ALA A 225 -17.02 -4.38 19.68
N ILE A 226 -16.44 -3.70 18.67
CA ILE A 226 -15.11 -3.08 18.75
C ILE A 226 -15.23 -1.66 19.29
N GLN A 227 -15.97 -0.80 18.58
CA GLN A 227 -16.13 0.60 18.96
C GLN A 227 -17.38 1.18 18.30
N ASN A 228 -18.21 1.86 19.09
CA ASN A 228 -19.37 2.59 18.57
C ASN A 228 -18.93 3.71 17.61
N GLY A 229 -19.58 3.80 16.45
CA GLY A 229 -19.28 4.83 15.45
C GLY A 229 -18.13 4.48 14.48
N LEU A 230 -17.43 3.36 14.69
CA LEU A 230 -16.26 3.00 13.88
C LEU A 230 -16.63 2.74 12.42
N GLU A 231 -17.74 2.06 12.16
CA GLU A 231 -18.24 1.81 10.82
C GLU A 231 -18.46 3.11 10.04
N GLN A 232 -19.13 4.10 10.65
CA GLN A 232 -19.40 5.39 9.99
C GLN A 232 -18.11 6.17 9.73
N LYS A 233 -17.10 6.07 10.62
CA LYS A 233 -15.78 6.66 10.39
C LYS A 233 -15.11 6.03 9.17
N LEU A 234 -15.08 4.70 9.10
CA LEU A 234 -14.45 3.94 8.02
C LEU A 234 -15.12 4.21 6.66
N LEU A 235 -16.45 4.26 6.61
CA LEU A 235 -17.20 4.58 5.40
C LEU A 235 -16.97 6.02 4.91
N LYS A 236 -16.59 6.95 5.79
CA LYS A 236 -16.16 8.31 5.44
C LYS A 236 -14.69 8.39 5.01
N GLY A 237 -13.98 7.26 4.98
CA GLY A 237 -12.55 7.20 4.69
C GLY A 237 -11.67 7.73 5.83
N ILE A 238 -12.24 7.87 7.04
CA ILE A 238 -11.48 8.28 8.22
C ILE A 238 -10.72 7.06 8.73
N MET A 239 -9.43 7.25 8.99
CA MET A 239 -8.56 6.19 9.49
C MET A 239 -9.01 5.77 10.90
N PRO A 240 -9.07 4.46 11.20
CA PRO A 240 -9.38 3.98 12.54
C PRO A 240 -8.29 4.38 13.55
N ASP A 241 -8.59 4.27 14.84
CA ASP A 241 -7.65 4.56 15.92
C ASP A 241 -6.46 3.57 15.89
N ASN A 242 -5.30 3.96 16.42
CA ASN A 242 -4.11 3.08 16.45
C ASN A 242 -4.27 1.88 17.40
N ILE A 243 -5.11 2.03 18.42
CA ILE A 243 -5.35 1.04 19.45
C ILE A 243 -6.85 0.84 19.54
N LEU A 244 -7.28 -0.41 19.53
CA LEU A 244 -8.67 -0.81 19.67
C LEU A 244 -8.80 -1.77 20.84
N THR A 245 -9.90 -1.69 21.58
CA THR A 245 -10.19 -2.60 22.69
C THR A 245 -11.28 -3.57 22.27
N VAL A 246 -11.03 -4.87 22.37
CA VAL A 246 -12.00 -5.93 22.05
C VAL A 246 -11.97 -6.95 23.17
N LYS A 247 -13.13 -7.18 23.83
CA LYS A 247 -13.25 -8.13 24.97
C LYS A 247 -12.15 -7.91 26.03
N ASP A 248 -11.97 -6.65 26.44
CA ASP A 248 -10.97 -6.21 27.43
C ASP A 248 -9.49 -6.46 27.04
N ARG A 249 -9.21 -6.72 25.76
CA ARG A 249 -7.84 -6.84 25.22
C ARG A 249 -7.53 -5.69 24.28
N LEU A 250 -6.29 -5.23 24.33
CA LEU A 250 -5.77 -4.18 23.47
C LEU A 250 -5.20 -4.79 22.19
N PHE A 251 -5.61 -4.23 21.06
CA PHE A 251 -5.12 -4.55 19.73
C PHE A 251 -4.44 -3.31 19.13
N TYR A 252 -3.20 -3.46 18.73
CA TYR A 252 -2.35 -2.40 18.19
C TYR A 252 -2.29 -2.54 16.67
N ARG A 253 -2.57 -1.46 15.96
CA ARG A 253 -2.53 -1.44 14.50
C ARG A 253 -1.10 -1.65 14.02
N ASP A 254 -0.93 -2.62 13.14
CA ASP A 254 0.36 -2.91 12.53
C ASP A 254 0.37 -2.43 11.07
N THR A 255 -0.51 -2.98 10.25
CA THR A 255 -0.48 -2.77 8.80
C THR A 255 -1.79 -2.20 8.27
N ARG A 256 -1.68 -1.36 7.23
CA ARG A 256 -2.78 -0.93 6.38
C ARG A 256 -2.49 -1.40 4.95
N MET A 257 -3.41 -2.15 4.37
CA MET A 257 -3.30 -2.64 3.00
C MET A 257 -4.42 -2.10 2.12
N GLU A 258 -4.10 -1.82 0.87
CA GLU A 258 -5.07 -1.56 -0.19
C GLU A 258 -4.86 -2.56 -1.31
N GLY A 259 -5.95 -3.06 -1.87
CA GLY A 259 -5.89 -4.12 -2.87
C GLY A 259 -7.22 -4.36 -3.57
N TRP A 260 -7.32 -5.56 -4.12
CA TRP A 260 -8.48 -6.02 -4.89
C TRP A 260 -8.93 -7.37 -4.37
N TYR A 261 -10.22 -7.48 -4.13
CA TYR A 261 -10.89 -8.71 -3.72
C TYR A 261 -11.56 -9.37 -4.94
N PHE A 262 -11.43 -10.68 -5.02
CA PHE A 262 -12.03 -11.53 -6.04
C PHE A 262 -12.77 -12.69 -5.39
N ASN A 263 -14.02 -12.90 -5.79
CA ASN A 263 -14.77 -14.10 -5.40
C ASN A 263 -14.63 -15.15 -6.50
N LEU A 264 -13.74 -16.13 -6.31
CA LEU A 264 -13.42 -17.11 -7.35
C LEU A 264 -14.54 -18.15 -7.54
N SER A 265 -15.38 -18.37 -6.53
CA SER A 265 -16.50 -19.31 -6.59
C SER A 265 -17.75 -18.77 -7.29
N LYS A 266 -18.00 -17.45 -7.30
CA LYS A 266 -19.23 -16.85 -7.86
C LYS A 266 -18.97 -15.90 -9.02
N ASN A 267 -18.13 -14.90 -8.80
CA ASN A 267 -17.95 -13.80 -9.75
C ASN A 267 -16.55 -13.20 -9.61
N LYS A 268 -15.74 -13.35 -10.65
CA LYS A 268 -14.37 -12.84 -10.72
C LYS A 268 -14.28 -11.31 -10.89
N LYS A 269 -15.37 -10.56 -10.70
CA LYS A 269 -15.34 -9.09 -10.70
C LYS A 269 -14.50 -8.58 -9.54
N ALA A 270 -13.42 -7.87 -9.87
CA ALA A 270 -12.56 -7.22 -8.91
C ALA A 270 -13.32 -6.14 -8.11
N GLN A 271 -13.19 -6.16 -6.80
CA GLN A 271 -13.70 -5.11 -5.91
C GLN A 271 -12.55 -4.45 -5.15
N LYS A 272 -12.51 -3.12 -5.09
CA LYS A 272 -11.49 -2.43 -4.31
C LYS A 272 -11.71 -2.71 -2.82
N VAL A 273 -10.63 -3.05 -2.12
CA VAL A 273 -10.64 -3.33 -0.69
C VAL A 273 -9.58 -2.50 0.04
N THR A 274 -9.91 -2.08 1.24
CA THR A 274 -8.97 -1.50 2.20
C THR A 274 -9.04 -2.31 3.48
N LEU A 275 -7.87 -2.68 4.01
CA LEU A 275 -7.71 -3.53 5.17
C LEU A 275 -6.85 -2.84 6.22
N TRP A 276 -7.21 -3.06 7.48
CA TRP A 276 -6.37 -2.77 8.63
C TRP A 276 -6.21 -4.03 9.47
N GLU A 277 -4.97 -4.32 9.83
CA GLU A 277 -4.61 -5.43 10.68
C GLU A 277 -4.07 -4.92 12.00
N TYR A 278 -4.50 -5.58 13.07
CA TYR A 278 -4.10 -5.30 14.43
C TYR A 278 -3.69 -6.60 15.10
N PHE A 279 -2.72 -6.50 15.99
CA PHE A 279 -2.26 -7.61 16.80
C PHE A 279 -2.36 -7.26 18.27
N ASP A 280 -2.58 -8.28 19.09
CA ASP A 280 -2.43 -8.14 20.53
C ASP A 280 -0.93 -8.04 20.92
N GLU A 281 -0.66 -7.78 22.20
CA GLU A 281 0.72 -7.70 22.70
C GLU A 281 1.51 -8.99 22.48
N SER A 282 0.82 -10.14 22.49
CA SER A 282 1.46 -11.44 22.26
C SER A 282 1.68 -11.78 20.79
N ARG A 283 1.08 -11.01 19.86
CA ARG A 283 1.00 -11.28 18.42
C ARG A 283 0.40 -12.64 18.04
N LYS A 284 -0.29 -13.31 18.96
CA LYS A 284 -0.96 -14.58 18.70
C LYS A 284 -2.39 -14.38 18.24
N GLN A 285 -3.02 -13.30 18.71
CA GLN A 285 -4.34 -12.92 18.29
C GLN A 285 -4.26 -11.76 17.32
N HIS A 286 -5.10 -11.81 16.31
CA HIS A 286 -5.20 -10.74 15.34
C HIS A 286 -6.64 -10.28 15.22
N LEU A 287 -6.78 -9.01 14.88
CA LEU A 287 -8.03 -8.35 14.57
C LEU A 287 -7.88 -7.75 13.18
N ARG A 288 -8.81 -8.11 12.30
CA ARG A 288 -8.82 -7.70 10.91
C ARG A 288 -10.08 -6.90 10.64
N ILE A 289 -9.92 -5.70 10.09
CA ILE A 289 -11.04 -4.82 9.72
C ILE A 289 -10.92 -4.48 8.24
N GLU A 290 -11.99 -4.70 7.50
CA GLU A 290 -12.04 -4.58 6.05
C GLU A 290 -13.18 -3.67 5.62
N VAL A 291 -12.91 -2.85 4.61
CA VAL A 291 -13.91 -2.08 3.89
C VAL A 291 -13.90 -2.48 2.42
N ARG A 292 -15.05 -2.94 1.93
CA ARG A 292 -15.32 -3.25 0.51
C ARG A 292 -16.52 -2.45 0.03
N GLY A 293 -16.27 -1.37 -0.70
CA GLY A 293 -17.33 -0.45 -1.14
C GLY A 293 -18.07 0.15 0.05
N LYS A 294 -19.32 -0.25 0.27
CA LYS A 294 -20.16 0.18 1.41
C LYS A 294 -20.24 -0.83 2.55
N ASN A 295 -19.58 -1.98 2.41
CA ASN A 295 -19.63 -3.04 3.41
C ASN A 295 -18.38 -2.96 4.28
N VAL A 296 -18.59 -2.96 5.59
CA VAL A 296 -17.53 -3.09 6.59
C VAL A 296 -17.63 -4.46 7.22
N LYS A 297 -16.52 -5.18 7.30
CA LYS A 297 -16.43 -6.46 7.99
C LYS A 297 -15.29 -6.44 8.97
N ALA A 298 -15.44 -7.20 10.05
CA ALA A 298 -14.38 -7.41 11.01
C ALA A 298 -14.32 -8.88 11.40
N TRP A 299 -13.11 -9.33 11.73
CA TRP A 299 -12.84 -10.68 12.20
C TRP A 299 -11.79 -10.62 13.30
N THR A 300 -11.89 -11.55 14.23
CA THR A 300 -10.80 -11.85 15.15
C THR A 300 -10.31 -13.24 14.86
N GLY A 301 -9.03 -13.50 15.04
CA GLY A 301 -8.51 -14.81 14.72
C GLY A 301 -7.25 -15.16 15.47
N VAL A 302 -6.82 -16.39 15.21
CA VAL A 302 -5.60 -16.98 15.72
C VAL A 302 -4.80 -17.58 14.57
N GLN A 303 -3.49 -17.56 14.70
CA GLN A 303 -2.62 -18.24 13.75
C GLN A 303 -2.63 -19.75 14.03
N LEU A 304 -2.78 -20.54 12.98
CA LEU A 304 -2.74 -22.01 13.02
C LEU A 304 -1.49 -22.53 12.32
N SER A 305 -1.07 -23.73 12.70
CA SER A 305 -0.03 -24.47 11.98
C SER A 305 -0.61 -25.24 10.79
N VAL A 306 0.18 -25.44 9.74
CA VAL A 306 -0.16 -26.33 8.62
C VAL A 306 -0.39 -27.76 9.11
N TYR A 307 0.33 -28.19 10.15
CA TYR A 307 0.22 -29.53 10.74
C TYR A 307 -1.03 -29.76 11.59
N GLU A 308 -1.87 -28.74 11.79
CA GLU A 308 -3.17 -28.93 12.46
C GLU A 308 -4.23 -29.50 11.52
N PHE A 309 -3.95 -29.50 10.22
CA PHE A 309 -4.81 -30.05 9.19
C PHE A 309 -4.25 -31.37 8.73
N ASP A 310 -5.11 -32.37 8.68
CA ASP A 310 -4.74 -33.72 8.31
C ASP A 310 -5.04 -33.96 6.82
N GLU A 311 -5.77 -35.03 6.51
CA GLU A 311 -6.00 -35.50 5.16
C GLU A 311 -6.76 -34.47 4.31
N VAL A 312 -6.18 -34.06 3.19
CA VAL A 312 -6.83 -33.22 2.18
C VAL A 312 -7.26 -34.10 1.02
N LEU A 313 -8.57 -34.24 0.86
CA LEU A 313 -9.16 -35.08 -0.17
C LEU A 313 -9.72 -34.22 -1.31
N PRO A 314 -9.24 -34.41 -2.56
CA PRO A 314 -9.82 -33.73 -3.70
C PRO A 314 -11.19 -34.32 -3.96
N ASN A 315 -12.18 -33.46 -4.18
CA ASN A 315 -13.50 -33.94 -4.51
C ASN A 315 -13.51 -34.55 -5.91
N LYS A 316 -13.80 -35.85 -6.00
CA LYS A 316 -13.97 -36.56 -7.26
C LYS A 316 -15.32 -36.19 -7.90
N THR A 317 -15.47 -34.95 -8.31
CA THR A 317 -16.57 -34.56 -9.20
C THR A 317 -16.03 -34.45 -10.61
N LYS A 318 -16.41 -35.45 -11.42
CA LYS A 318 -16.20 -35.57 -12.86
C LYS A 318 -16.66 -34.33 -13.62
#